data_AF-A0AAP4BDB1-F1
#
_entry.id   AF-A0AAP4BDB1-F1
#
_cell.length_a   1.000
_cell.length_b   1.000
_cell.length_c   1.000
_cell.angle_alpha   90.00
_cell.angle_beta   90.00
_cell.angle_gamma   90.00
#
_symmetry.space_group_name_H-M   'P 1'
#
loop_
_entity.id
_entity.type
_entity.pdbx_description
1 polymer ?
#
loop_
_entity_poly.entity_id
_entity_poly.type
_entity_poly.pdbx_seq_one_letter_code
_entity_poly.pdbx_strand_id
1 'polypeptide(L)' 'MKTYDVKCPICGHVNHNLFLEETDGWMECEKCRSMARSENFGEMIRLPIVKLKPYSEYKAAHA' A
#
# COMPACT_ATOMS: atom_id res chain seq x y z
N MET A 1 -13.03 -16.94 12.45
CA MET A 1 -12.69 -16.10 11.28
C MET A 1 -12.99 -14.66 11.66
N LYS A 2 -12.00 -13.76 11.60
CA LYS A 2 -12.19 -12.35 11.95
C LYS A 2 -12.61 -11.57 10.70
N THR A 3 -13.51 -10.61 10.90
CA THR A 3 -13.91 -9.67 9.86
C THR A 3 -13.36 -8.29 10.15
N TYR A 4 -13.16 -7.50 9.08
CA TYR A 4 -12.57 -6.18 9.15
C TYR A 4 -13.41 -5.18 8.37
N ASP A 5 -13.53 -3.98 8.93
CA ASP A 5 -14.08 -2.83 8.23
C ASP A 5 -12.93 -1.96 7.75
N VAL A 6 -12.80 -1.80 6.43
CA VAL A 6 -11.65 -1.13 5.80
C VAL A 6 -12.10 -0.08 4.80
N LYS A 7 -11.52 1.12 4.95
CA LYS A 7 -11.67 2.20 3.99
C LYS A 7 -10.91 1.89 2.71
N CYS A 8 -11.60 1.92 1.57
CA CYS A 8 -10.99 1.79 0.26
C CYS A 8 -10.01 2.95 0.03
N PRO A 9 -8.71 2.68 -0.25
CA PRO A 9 -7.72 3.72 -0.47
C PRO A 9 -7.96 4.50 -1.78
N ILE A 10 -8.79 3.96 -2.69
CA ILE A 10 -9.07 4.56 -4.00
C ILE A 10 -10.26 5.52 -3.93
N CYS A 11 -11.41 5.06 -3.41
CA CYS A 11 -12.66 5.85 -3.43
C CYS A 11 -13.14 6.30 -2.05
N GLY A 12 -12.46 5.89 -0.96
CA GLY A 12 -12.78 6.28 0.40
C GLY A 12 -14.02 5.61 1.01
N HIS A 13 -14.69 4.70 0.29
CA HIS A 13 -15.81 3.90 0.81
C HIS A 13 -15.36 2.92 1.89
N VAL A 14 -16.14 2.73 2.95
CA VAL A 14 -15.85 1.71 3.97
C VAL A 14 -16.51 0.40 3.55
N ASN A 15 -15.70 -0.61 3.27
CA ASN A 15 -16.17 -1.96 3.00
C ASN A 15 -16.25 -2.69 4.34
N HIS A 16 -17.39 -3.31 4.61
CA HIS A 16 -17.67 -3.96 5.88
C HIS A 16 -17.50 -5.47 5.80
N ASN A 17 -17.23 -6.09 6.95
CA ASN A 17 -17.22 -7.55 7.11
C ASN A 17 -16.24 -8.32 6.19
N LEU A 18 -15.09 -7.74 5.86
CA LEU A 18 -14.12 -8.36 4.96
C LEU A 18 -13.29 -9.44 5.64
N PHE A 19 -13.04 -10.52 4.92
CA PHE A 19 -12.21 -11.65 5.36
C PHE A 19 -10.77 -11.53 4.87
N LEU A 20 -10.00 -10.64 5.49
CA LEU A 20 -8.67 -10.25 5.00
C LEU A 20 -7.55 -11.24 5.31
N GLU A 21 -7.73 -12.12 6.30
CA GLU A 21 -6.75 -13.16 6.67
C GLU A 21 -6.52 -14.17 5.55
N GLU A 22 -7.55 -14.48 4.74
CA GLU A 22 -7.44 -15.43 3.62
C GLU A 22 -6.79 -14.81 2.38
N THR A 23 -6.92 -13.49 2.21
CA THR A 23 -6.53 -12.79 0.99
C THR A 23 -5.27 -11.95 1.17
N ASP A 24 -4.58 -12.09 2.31
CA ASP A 24 -3.42 -11.26 2.67
C ASP A 24 -3.72 -9.74 2.53
N GLY A 25 -4.90 -9.33 2.99
CA GLY A 25 -5.32 -7.94 3.00
C GLY A 25 -5.92 -7.42 1.70
N TRP A 26 -6.04 -8.24 0.66
CA TRP A 26 -6.68 -7.85 -0.60
C TRP A 26 -8.21 -7.89 -0.52
N MET A 27 -8.86 -6.90 -1.11
CA MET A 27 -10.32 -6.79 -1.20
C MET A 27 -10.74 -6.20 -2.55
N GLU A 28 -11.94 -6.55 -3.00
CA GLU A 28 -12.65 -5.79 -4.04
C GLU A 28 -13.57 -4.77 -3.35
N CYS A 29 -13.51 -3.50 -3.75
CA CYS A 29 -14.40 -2.50 -3.18
C CYS A 29 -15.81 -2.60 -3.76
N GLU A 30 -16.84 -2.68 -2.92
CA GLU A 30 -18.24 -2.80 -3.36
C GLU A 30 -18.76 -1.59 -4.15
N LYS A 31 -18.15 -0.41 -3.92
CA LYS A 31 -18.52 0.85 -4.56
C LYS A 31 -17.82 1.08 -5.89
N CYS A 32 -16.48 1.06 -5.91
CA CYS A 32 -15.71 1.39 -7.11
C CYS A 32 -15.21 0.16 -7.89
N ARG A 33 -15.47 -1.05 -7.40
CA ARG A 33 -15.10 -2.33 -8.03
C ARG A 33 -13.62 -2.53 -8.28
N SER A 34 -12.79 -1.69 -7.67
CA SER A 34 -11.35 -1.79 -7.77
C SER A 34 -10.84 -2.83 -6.78
N MET A 35 -9.90 -3.66 -7.24
CA MET A 35 -9.08 -4.49 -6.36
C MET A 35 -8.06 -3.60 -5.65
N ALA A 36 -8.10 -3.60 -4.32
CA ALA A 36 -7.22 -2.81 -3.49
C ALA A 36 -6.74 -3.63 -2.29
N ARG A 37 -5.54 -3.33 -1.79
CA ARG A 37 -5.03 -3.90 -0.56
C ARG A 37 -5.24 -2.92 0.59
N SER A 38 -5.67 -3.43 1.74
CA SER A 38 -5.77 -2.64 2.97
C SER A 38 -4.38 -2.15 3.42
N GLU A 39 -4.24 -0.84 3.66
CA GLU A 39 -2.98 -0.23 4.11
C GLU A 39 -2.56 -0.69 5.52
N ASN A 40 -3.51 -1.15 6.33
CA ASN A 40 -3.29 -1.53 7.72
C ASN A 40 -3.24 -3.06 7.92
N PHE A 41 -3.14 -3.83 6.83
CA PHE A 41 -3.09 -5.28 6.91
C PHE A 41 -1.66 -5.79 6.71
N GLY A 42 -1.14 -6.49 7.73
CA GLY A 42 0.23 -6.99 7.77
C GLY A 42 1.23 -6.03 8.43
N GLU A 43 2.48 -6.48 8.55
CA GLU A 43 3.57 -5.65 9.09
C GLU A 43 4.04 -4.64 8.05
N MET A 44 3.93 -3.35 8.38
CA MET A 44 4.46 -2.27 7.55
C MET A 44 5.91 -1.96 7.94
N ILE A 45 6.81 -1.98 6.96
CA ILE A 45 8.19 -1.51 7.12
C ILE A 45 8.34 -0.08 6.61
N ARG A 46 9.13 0.74 7.31
CA ARG A 46 9.48 2.08 6.82
C ARG A 46 10.61 1.97 5.81
N LEU A 47 10.29 2.16 4.54
CA LEU A 47 11.30 2.27 3.49
C LEU A 47 11.91 3.67 3.50
N PRO A 48 13.25 3.81 3.60
CA PRO A 48 13.91 5.10 3.52
C PRO A 48 13.80 5.65 2.09
N ILE A 49 13.27 6.87 1.95
CA ILE A 49 13.30 7.58 0.67
C ILE A 49 14.66 8.26 0.55
N VAL A 50 15.53 7.70 -0.29
CA VAL A 50 16.85 8.26 -0.57
C VAL A 50 16.77 9.19 -1.78
N LYS A 51 17.30 10.40 -1.63
CA LYS A 51 17.55 11.30 -2.76
C LYS A 51 18.84 10.87 -3.43
N LEU A 52 18.75 10.33 -4.63
CA LEU A 52 19.93 10.00 -5.44
C LEU A 52 20.50 11.29 -6.01
N LYS A 53 21.83 11.42 -5.94
CA LYS A 53 22.54 12.49 -6.65
C LYS A 53 22.61 12.14 -8.14
N PRO A 54 22.58 13.15 -9.03
CA PRO A 54 22.84 12.95 -10.44
C PRO A 54 24.20 12.30 -10.68
N TYR A 55 24.30 11.42 -11.67
CA TYR A 55 25.54 10.73 -12.03
C TYR A 55 26.67 11.69 -12.46
N SER A 56 26.33 12.89 -12.95
CA SER A 56 27.28 13.94 -13.31
C SER A 56 28.13 14.40 -12.11
N GLU A 57 27.51 14.54 -10.93
CA GLU A 57 28.22 14.94 -9.71
C GLU A 57 29.21 13.86 -9.24
N TYR A 58 28.84 12.59 -9.40
CA TYR A 58 29.73 11.46 -9.10
C TYR A 58 30.95 11.45 -10.04
N LYS A 59 30.73 11.62 -11.34
CA LYS A 59 31.82 11.68 -12.32
C LYS A 59 32.81 12.82 -12.06
N ALA A 60 32.32 13.99 -11.65
CA ALA A 60 33.18 15.15 -11.38
C ALA A 60 34.06 14.97 -10.13
N ALA A 61 33.62 14.18 -9.14
CA ALA A 61 34.38 13.94 -7.91
C ALA A 61 35.49 12.87 -8.06
N HIS A 62 35.48 12.12 -9.16
CA HIS A 62 36.37 10.99 -9.41
C HIS A 62 37.08 11.07 -10.78
N ALA A 63 37.16 12.26 -11.36
CA ALA A 63 37.98 12.60 -12.51
C ALA A 63 39.26 13.32 -12.06
#